data_AF-A0A967LY89-F1
#
_entry.id   AF-A0A967LY89-F1
#
_cell.length_a   1.000
_cell.length_b   1.000
_cell.length_c   1.000
_cell.angle_alpha   90.00
_cell.angle_beta   90.00
_cell.angle_gamma   90.00
#
_symmetry.space_group_name_H-M   'P 1'
#
loop_
_entity.id
_entity.type
_entity.pdbx_description
1 polymer ?
#
loop_
_entity_poly.entity_id
_entity_poly.type
_entity_poly.pdbx_seq_one_letter_code
_entity_poly.pdbx_strand_id
1 'polypeptide(L)'
;FIGLFIVTNIGFFGLYIVHSDFLAPPYSFANPIKLFALAVGIALLVGIILVITNRLKPKDAESTISYLDWSLIIAVLATVSTGLLTWIGRVGNLGTVAYVIYFLHLVSVFYIIAYLPYSKLAHIFYRTVAMG
;
A
#
# COMPACT_ATOMS: atom_id res chain seq x y z
N PHE A 1 4.08 5.37 -1.33
CA PHE A 1 3.30 4.89 -2.49
C PHE A 1 4.14 4.68 -3.75
N ILE A 2 4.88 5.68 -4.24
CA ILE A 2 5.68 5.56 -5.49
C ILE A 2 6.66 4.37 -5.47
N GLY A 3 7.42 4.17 -4.39
CA GLY A 3 8.35 3.03 -4.29
C GLY A 3 7.66 1.66 -4.35
N LEU A 4 6.48 1.52 -3.73
CA LEU A 4 5.69 0.27 -3.80
C LEU A 4 5.13 0.06 -5.21
N PHE A 5 4.69 1.13 -5.87
CA PHE A 5 4.26 1.07 -7.26
C PHE A 5 5.38 0.58 -8.18
N ILE A 6 6.61 1.08 -8.00
CA ILE A 6 7.78 0.64 -8.75
C ILE A 6 8.04 -0.86 -8.53
N VAL A 7 8.03 -1.31 -7.26
CA VAL A 7 8.23 -2.74 -6.93
C VAL A 7 7.17 -3.63 -7.57
N THR A 8 5.90 -3.22 -7.53
CA THR A 8 4.80 -3.98 -8.15
C THR A 8 4.97 -4.08 -9.66
N ASN A 9 5.36 -2.99 -10.33
CA ASN A 9 5.59 -2.99 -11.78
C ASN A 9 6.81 -3.85 -12.16
N ILE A 10 7.90 -3.80 -11.39
CA ILE A 10 9.08 -4.65 -11.59
C ILE A 10 8.70 -6.13 -11.43
N GLY A 11 7.92 -6.47 -10.39
CA GLY A 11 7.43 -7.83 -10.18
C GLY A 11 6.53 -8.31 -11.33
N PHE A 12 5.61 -7.46 -11.80
CA PHE A 12 4.74 -7.76 -12.93
C PHE A 12 5.54 -7.99 -14.23
N PHE A 13 6.46 -7.06 -14.58
CA PHE A 13 7.31 -7.19 -15.77
C PHE A 13 8.24 -8.42 -15.69
N GLY A 14 8.87 -8.66 -14.54
CA GLY A 14 9.81 -9.76 -14.35
C GLY A 14 9.17 -11.14 -14.45
N LEU A 15 7.92 -11.28 -13.97
CA LEU A 15 7.16 -12.51 -14.01
C LEU A 15 6.46 -12.75 -15.36
N TYR A 16 5.74 -11.75 -15.87
CA TYR A 16 4.84 -11.94 -17.02
C TYR A 16 5.48 -11.65 -18.38
N ILE A 17 6.54 -10.82 -18.45
CA ILE A 17 7.18 -10.46 -19.72
C ILE A 17 8.50 -11.21 -19.89
N VAL A 18 9.36 -11.15 -18.87
CA VAL A 18 10.71 -11.73 -18.95
C VAL A 18 10.71 -13.25 -18.66
N HIS A 19 9.62 -13.81 -18.11
CA HIS A 19 9.53 -15.23 -17.71
C HIS A 19 10.77 -15.72 -16.94
N SER A 20 11.33 -14.84 -16.11
CA SER A 20 12.57 -15.14 -15.40
C SER A 20 12.29 -16.02 -14.18
N ASP A 21 12.80 -17.25 -14.20
CA ASP A 21 12.71 -18.22 -13.07
C ASP A 21 13.39 -17.71 -11.79
N PHE A 22 14.20 -16.65 -11.87
CA PHE A 22 14.80 -15.96 -10.72
C PHE A 22 13.74 -15.22 -9.86
N LEU A 23 12.59 -14.89 -10.46
CA LEU A 23 11.39 -14.38 -9.80
C LEU A 23 10.30 -15.46 -9.70
N ALA A 24 10.54 -16.71 -10.11
CA ALA A 24 9.58 -17.78 -9.89
C ALA A 24 9.63 -18.24 -8.41
N PRO A 25 8.48 -18.54 -7.77
CA PRO A 25 8.49 -19.21 -6.47
C PRO A 25 9.28 -20.53 -6.59
N PRO A 26 10.25 -20.83 -5.71
CA PRO A 26 10.46 -20.24 -4.38
C PRO A 26 11.48 -19.10 -4.35
N TYR A 27 11.00 -17.88 -4.09
CA TYR A 27 11.87 -16.72 -3.88
C TYR A 27 12.82 -16.94 -2.70
N SER A 28 14.12 -16.92 -2.96
CA SER A 28 15.16 -16.81 -1.91
C SER A 28 14.89 -15.59 -1.03
N PHE A 29 15.12 -15.74 0.28
CA PHE A 29 14.96 -14.67 1.27
C PHE A 29 15.84 -13.44 0.96
N ALA A 30 16.95 -13.63 0.26
CA ALA A 30 17.92 -12.60 -0.10
C ALA A 30 17.63 -11.86 -1.42
N ASN A 31 16.43 -12.00 -1.98
CA ASN A 31 16.09 -11.27 -3.20
C ASN A 31 16.06 -9.75 -2.92
N PRO A 32 16.83 -8.92 -3.66
CA PRO A 32 16.95 -7.49 -3.39
C PRO A 32 15.61 -6.76 -3.55
N ILE A 33 14.76 -7.24 -4.45
CA ILE A 33 13.40 -6.71 -4.67
C ILE A 33 12.53 -6.89 -3.42
N LYS A 34 12.65 -8.03 -2.73
CA LYS A 34 11.87 -8.33 -1.51
C LYS A 34 12.32 -7.46 -0.34
N LEU A 35 13.62 -7.22 -0.20
CA LEU A 35 14.18 -6.33 0.82
C LEU A 35 13.79 -4.87 0.56
N PHE A 36 13.85 -4.43 -0.70
CA PHE A 36 13.41 -3.10 -1.09
C PHE A 36 11.90 -2.92 -0.85
N ALA A 37 11.08 -3.93 -1.18
CA ALA A 37 9.65 -3.93 -0.87
C ALA A 37 9.37 -3.78 0.63
N LEU A 38 10.14 -4.49 1.48
CA LEU A 38 10.01 -4.41 2.93
C LEU A 38 10.41 -3.01 3.45
N ALA A 39 11.55 -2.48 2.99
CA ALA A 39 12.03 -1.16 3.39
C ALA A 39 11.02 -0.06 3.03
N VAL A 40 10.49 -0.09 1.81
CA VAL A 40 9.47 0.86 1.35
C VAL A 40 8.14 0.66 2.08
N GLY A 41 7.76 -0.58 2.38
CA GLY A 41 6.57 -0.91 3.17
C GLY A 41 6.64 -0.32 4.59
N ILE A 42 7.77 -0.49 5.27
CA ILE A 42 8.01 0.10 6.59
C ILE A 42 8.00 1.63 6.53
N ALA A 43 8.66 2.23 5.53
CA ALA A 43 8.65 3.69 5.35
C ALA A 43 7.22 4.23 5.16
N LEU A 44 6.37 3.50 4.44
CA LEU A 44 4.96 3.88 4.27
C LEU A 44 4.17 3.74 5.59
N LEU A 45 4.40 2.67 6.35
CA LEU A 45 3.77 2.47 7.65
C LEU A 45 4.12 3.60 8.64
N VAL A 46 5.39 4.01 8.68
CA VAL A 46 5.81 5.17 9.48
C VAL A 46 5.16 6.46 8.98
N GLY A 47 5.14 6.68 7.66
CA GLY A 47 4.51 7.85 7.05
C GLY A 47 3.02 7.99 7.40
N ILE A 48 2.25 6.91 7.36
CA ILE A 48 0.82 6.95 7.70
C ILE A 48 0.59 7.20 9.20
N ILE A 49 1.42 6.63 10.07
CA ILE A 49 1.37 6.90 11.52
C ILE A 49 1.67 8.37 11.82
N LEU A 50 2.66 8.97 11.13
CA LEU A 50 2.96 10.40 11.26
C LEU A 50 1.79 11.29 10.81
N VAL A 51 1.08 10.92 9.74
CA VAL A 51 -0.11 11.63 9.28
C VAL A 51 -1.23 11.56 10.32
N ILE A 52 -1.45 10.38 10.91
CA ILE A 52 -2.45 10.19 11.98
C ILE A 52 -2.10 11.03 13.21
N THR A 53 -0.87 10.94 13.70
CA THR A 53 -0.44 11.69 14.90
C THR A 53 -0.48 13.20 14.68
N ASN A 54 -0.11 13.70 13.49
CA ASN A 54 -0.22 15.12 13.18
C ASN A 54 -1.66 15.62 13.03
N ARG A 55 -2.62 14.74 12.73
CA ARG A 55 -4.06 15.07 12.72
C ARG A 55 -4.73 14.98 14.09
N LEU A 56 -4.22 14.13 14.99
CA LEU A 56 -4.71 14.01 16.36
C LEU A 56 -4.21 15.12 17.29
N LYS A 57 -3.14 15.84 16.91
CA LYS A 57 -2.69 17.02 17.64
C LYS A 57 -3.78 18.10 17.62
N PRO A 58 -4.10 18.71 18.77
CA PRO A 58 -5.09 19.78 18.82
C PRO A 58 -4.61 20.93 17.94
N LYS A 59 -5.42 21.28 16.93
CA LYS A 59 -5.23 22.47 16.12
C LYS A 59 -6.36 23.44 16.47
N ASP A 60 -5.96 24.64 16.89
CA ASP A 60 -6.86 25.74 17.16
C ASP A 60 -7.66 26.07 15.89
N ALA A 61 -8.97 25.87 15.98
CA ALA A 61 -10.01 26.25 15.03
C ALA A 61 -9.89 25.73 13.57
N GLU A 62 -11.01 25.25 13.02
CA GLU A 62 -11.23 24.98 11.58
C GLU A 62 -10.59 23.74 10.93
N SER A 63 -10.29 22.68 11.68
CA SER A 63 -10.12 21.37 11.04
C SER A 63 -11.49 20.77 10.70
N THR A 64 -12.03 21.15 9.54
CA THR A 64 -13.20 20.48 8.96
C THR A 64 -12.90 18.99 8.86
N ILE A 65 -13.59 18.18 9.67
CA ILE A 65 -13.45 16.72 9.71
C ILE A 65 -14.04 16.19 8.40
N SER A 66 -13.18 16.05 7.39
CA SER A 66 -13.53 15.39 6.14
C SER A 66 -13.59 13.88 6.40
N TYR A 67 -14.79 13.31 6.47
CA TYR A 67 -15.00 11.86 6.63
C TYR A 67 -14.24 11.04 5.57
N LEU A 68 -14.15 11.58 4.34
CA LEU A 68 -13.44 10.97 3.23
C LEU A 68 -11.91 10.92 3.43
N ASP A 69 -11.34 11.89 4.15
CA ASP A 69 -9.90 11.88 4.46
C ASP A 69 -9.58 10.76 5.46
N TRP A 70 -10.45 10.56 6.45
CA TRP A 70 -10.28 9.53 7.48
C TRP A 70 -10.47 8.11 6.92
N SER A 71 -11.47 7.88 6.06
CA SER A 71 -11.68 6.57 5.42
C SER A 71 -10.47 6.17 4.56
N LEU A 72 -9.87 7.13 3.84
CA LEU A 72 -8.65 6.89 3.06
C LEU A 72 -7.47 6.53 3.98
N ILE A 73 -7.25 7.28 5.07
CA ILE A 73 -6.16 7.02 6.01
C ILE A 73 -6.27 5.60 6.59
N ILE A 74 -7.47 5.19 7.01
CA ILE A 74 -7.74 3.85 7.55
C ILE A 74 -7.49 2.77 6.49
N ALA A 75 -7.96 2.97 5.25
CA ALA A 75 -7.76 2.01 4.17
C ALA A 75 -6.28 1.82 3.81
N VAL A 76 -5.50 2.92 3.79
CA VAL A 76 -4.05 2.87 3.58
C VAL A 76 -3.36 2.12 4.71
N LEU A 77 -3.73 2.41 5.97
CA LEU A 77 -3.18 1.72 7.13
C LEU A 77 -3.50 0.22 7.09
N ALA A 78 -4.75 -0.15 6.77
CA ALA A 78 -5.18 -1.54 6.63
C ALA A 78 -4.42 -2.27 5.51
N THR A 79 -4.20 -1.61 4.37
CA THR A 79 -3.46 -2.18 3.24
C THR A 79 -2.01 -2.48 3.62
N VAL A 80 -1.35 -1.55 4.31
CA VAL A 80 0.08 -1.67 4.63
C VAL A 80 0.29 -2.66 5.77
N SER A 81 -0.59 -2.66 6.77
CA SER A 81 -0.53 -3.62 7.88
C SER A 81 -0.78 -5.05 7.40
N THR A 82 -1.82 -5.27 6.59
CA THR A 82 -2.11 -6.59 5.99
C THR A 82 -0.98 -7.06 5.09
N GLY A 83 -0.35 -6.18 4.30
CA GLY A 83 0.79 -6.54 3.46
C GLY A 83 2.01 -7.01 4.25
N LEU A 84 2.35 -6.31 5.34
CA LEU A 84 3.41 -6.72 6.27
C LEU A 84 3.06 -8.04 6.99
N LEU A 85 1.81 -8.20 7.41
CA LEU A 85 1.30 -9.43 8.03
C LEU A 85 1.37 -10.62 7.07
N THR A 86 1.08 -10.46 5.77
CA THR A 86 1.27 -11.53 4.78
C THR A 86 2.73 -11.95 4.67
N TRP A 87 3.67 -10.99 4.73
CA TRP A 87 5.10 -11.28 4.72
C TRP A 87 5.48 -12.13 5.94
N ILE A 88 5.07 -11.72 7.14
CA ILE A 88 5.32 -12.47 8.39
C ILE A 88 4.68 -13.87 8.33
N GLY A 89 3.43 -13.96 7.89
CA GLY A 89 2.70 -15.23 7.77
C GLY A 89 3.37 -16.22 6.81
N ARG A 90 3.96 -15.73 5.72
CA ARG A 90 4.78 -16.56 4.83
C ARG A 90 6.10 -17.00 5.45
N VAL A 91 6.77 -16.15 6.23
CA VAL A 91 8.01 -16.53 6.92
C VAL A 91 7.73 -17.58 8.01
N GLY A 92 6.61 -17.46 8.71
CA GLY A 92 6.19 -18.43 9.74
C GLY A 92 5.60 -19.75 9.21
N ASN A 93 5.58 -19.98 7.89
CA ASN A 93 4.99 -21.15 7.25
C ASN A 93 3.50 -21.42 7.65
N LEU A 94 2.77 -20.36 8.03
CA LEU A 94 1.36 -20.43 8.41
C LEU A 94 0.49 -20.24 7.17
N GLY A 95 0.46 -21.26 6.31
CA GLY A 95 -0.20 -21.20 5.00
C GLY A 95 -1.63 -20.66 5.05
N THR A 96 -2.50 -21.27 5.87
CA THR A 96 -3.92 -20.90 5.96
C THR A 96 -4.15 -19.46 6.40
N VAL A 97 -3.37 -18.96 7.36
CA VAL A 97 -3.49 -17.59 7.88
C VAL A 97 -2.98 -16.58 6.86
N ALA A 98 -1.89 -16.92 6.16
CA ALA A 98 -1.33 -16.06 5.11
C ALA A 98 -2.33 -15.82 3.96
N TYR A 99 -3.12 -16.84 3.58
CA TYR A 99 -4.15 -16.69 2.53
C TYR A 99 -5.27 -15.73 2.94
N VAL A 100 -5.77 -15.83 4.17
CA VAL A 100 -6.84 -14.93 4.67
C VAL A 100 -6.35 -13.48 4.70
N ILE A 101 -5.13 -13.25 5.18
CA ILE A 101 -4.54 -11.91 5.22
C ILE A 101 -4.31 -11.38 3.80
N TYR A 102 -3.87 -12.23 2.87
CA TYR A 102 -3.69 -11.85 1.47
C TYR A 102 -5.02 -11.45 0.79
N PHE A 103 -6.10 -12.18 1.08
CA PHE A 103 -7.44 -11.79 0.62
C PHE A 103 -7.84 -10.40 1.15
N LEU A 104 -7.69 -10.17 2.46
CA LEU A 104 -7.97 -8.86 3.06
C LEU A 104 -7.10 -7.74 2.48
N HIS A 105 -5.84 -8.05 2.16
CA HIS A 105 -4.93 -7.11 1.52
C HIS A 105 -5.44 -6.69 0.14
N LEU A 106 -5.80 -7.65 -0.73
CA LEU A 106 -6.32 -7.35 -2.06
C LEU A 106 -7.62 -6.55 -2.03
N VAL A 107 -8.54 -6.88 -1.10
CA VAL A 107 -9.77 -6.10 -0.89
C VAL A 107 -9.46 -4.67 -0.47
N SER A 108 -8.48 -4.48 0.41
CA SER A 108 -8.06 -3.15 0.87
C SER A 108 -7.41 -2.33 -0.27
N VAL A 109 -6.57 -2.95 -1.10
CA VAL A 109 -5.98 -2.32 -2.29
C VAL A 109 -7.08 -1.92 -3.27
N PHE A 110 -8.03 -2.82 -3.55
CA PHE A 110 -9.16 -2.53 -4.43
C PHE A 110 -10.00 -1.37 -3.89
N TYR A 111 -10.25 -1.34 -2.59
CA TYR A 111 -10.96 -0.24 -1.94
C TYR A 111 -10.24 1.09 -2.14
N ILE A 112 -8.91 1.16 -2.01
CA ILE A 112 -8.15 2.39 -2.29
C ILE A 112 -8.31 2.84 -3.75
N ILE A 113 -8.25 1.91 -4.70
CA ILE A 113 -8.42 2.22 -6.13
C ILE A 113 -9.84 2.70 -6.43
N ALA A 114 -10.85 2.08 -5.83
CA ALA A 114 -12.24 2.51 -5.96
C ALA A 114 -12.52 3.85 -5.26
N TYR A 115 -11.79 4.18 -4.19
CA TYR A 115 -11.90 5.45 -3.45
C TYR A 115 -11.11 6.60 -4.06
N LEU A 116 -10.14 6.32 -4.94
CA LEU A 116 -9.37 7.31 -5.68
C LEU A 116 -10.24 8.38 -6.36
N PRO A 117 -11.32 8.06 -7.11
CA PRO A 117 -12.19 9.06 -7.76
C PRO A 117 -13.03 9.91 -6.79
N TYR A 118 -13.24 9.45 -5.55
CA TYR A 118 -14.07 10.13 -4.56
C TYR A 118 -13.26 10.96 -3.55
N SER A 119 -11.93 10.88 -3.60
CA SER A 119 -11.02 11.60 -2.71
C SER A 119 -10.61 12.97 -3.27
N LYS A 120 -10.17 13.89 -2.41
CA LYS A 120 -9.58 15.19 -2.80
C LYS A 120 -8.41 15.06 -3.80
N LEU A 121 -7.80 13.88 -3.91
CA LEU A 121 -6.79 13.54 -4.92
C LEU A 121 -7.37 13.53 -6.35
N ALA A 122 -8.62 13.08 -6.54
CA ALA A 122 -9.30 13.14 -7.84
C ALA A 122 -9.45 14.58 -8.33
N HIS A 123 -9.68 15.52 -7.42
CA HIS A 123 -9.78 16.94 -7.76
C HIS A 123 -8.43 17.54 -8.22
N ILE A 124 -7.30 17.04 -7.72
CA ILE A 124 -5.97 17.43 -8.22
C ILE A 124 -5.79 16.92 -9.65
N PHE A 125 -6.13 15.66 -9.91
CA PHE A 125 -6.07 15.09 -11.27
C PHE A 125 -7.02 15.80 -12.25
N TYR A 126 -8.23 16.16 -11.80
CA TYR A 126 -9.18 16.92 -12.61
C TYR A 126 -8.66 18.32 -12.95
N ARG A 127 -8.00 19.02 -12.01
CA ARG A 127 -7.37 20.32 -12.29
C ARG A 127 -6.18 20.20 -13.23
N THR A 128 -5.38 19.13 -13.16
CA THR A 128 -4.25 18.94 -14.07
C THR A 128 -4.68 18.55 -15.48
N VAL A 129 -5.80 17.83 -15.64
CA VAL A 129 -6.34 17.48 -16.96
C VAL A 129 -7.12 18.65 -17.57
N ALA A 130 -7.78 19.48 -16.77
CA ALA A 130 -8.51 20.65 -17.25
C ALA A 130 -7.61 21.86 -17.61
N MET A 131 -6.31 21.81 -17.31
CA MET A 131 -5.31 22.83 -17.69
C MET A 131 -4.38 22.36 -18.83
N GLY A 132 -4.69 21.22 -19.46
CA GLY A 132 -4.02 20.72 -20.67
C GLY A 132 -4.77 21.08 -21.94
#